data_AF-A0A821MKX5-F1
#
_entry.id   AF-A0A821MKX5-F1
#
_cell.length_a   1.000
_cell.length_b   1.000
_cell.length_c   1.000
_cell.angle_alpha   90.00
_cell.angle_beta   90.00
_cell.angle_gamma   90.00
#
_symmetry.space_group_name_H-M   'P 1'
#
loop_
_entity.id
_entity.type
_entity.pdbx_description
1 polymer ?
#
loop_
_entity_poly.entity_id
_entity_poly.type
_entity_poly.pdbx_seq_one_letter_code
_entity_poly.pdbx_strand_id
1 'polypeptide(L)'
;MLHSIEYFFPQSIYKYPVIIFYDSHDTEIQNSTIDYIKSCVKLRLIFENIVLFKLMKNPIQTMNIINREISTIHQRPIGYRFMCQFWSHTVFHHPLIKNN
;
A
#
# COMPACT_ATOMS: atom_id res chain seq x y z
N MET A 1 7.02 3.85 13.26
CA MET A 1 6.88 4.90 12.22
C MET A 1 5.80 5.93 12.58
N LEU A 2 4.54 5.55 12.80
CA LEU A 2 3.46 6.53 13.09
C LEU A 2 3.74 7.39 14.34
N HIS A 3 4.14 6.79 15.46
CA HIS A 3 4.56 7.55 16.65
C HIS A 3 5.74 8.50 16.40
N SER A 4 6.65 8.13 15.48
CA SER A 4 7.75 9.00 15.10
C SER A 4 7.24 10.24 14.37
N ILE A 5 6.22 10.09 13.52
CA ILE A 5 5.58 11.24 12.85
C ILE A 5 4.94 12.16 13.89
N GLU A 6 4.23 11.61 14.89
CA GLU A 6 3.64 12.41 15.97
C GLU A 6 4.69 13.16 16.80
N TYR A 7 5.80 12.48 17.09
CA TYR A 7 6.88 13.03 17.88
C TYR A 7 7.63 14.14 17.15
N PHE A 8 8.01 13.91 15.89
CA PHE A 8 8.80 14.87 15.11
C PHE A 8 7.95 15.96 14.46
N PHE A 9 6.66 15.71 14.20
CA PHE A 9 5.76 16.62 13.50
C PHE A 9 4.41 16.81 14.22
N PRO A 10 4.40 17.26 15.49
CA PRO A 10 3.17 17.36 16.28
C PRO A 10 2.13 18.31 15.69
N GLN A 11 2.57 19.35 14.97
CA GLN A 11 1.68 20.32 14.30
C GLN A 11 0.87 19.69 13.14
N SER A 12 1.32 18.55 12.61
CA SER A 12 0.69 17.89 11.47
C SER A 12 -0.45 16.96 11.88
N ILE A 13 -0.55 16.59 13.16
CA ILE A 13 -1.44 15.54 13.67
C ILE A 13 -2.92 15.75 13.26
N TYR A 14 -3.38 16.99 13.29
CA TYR A 14 -4.77 17.34 12.95
C TYR A 14 -4.89 18.04 11.59
N LYS A 15 -3.77 18.29 10.91
CA LYS A 15 -3.74 19.06 9.67
C LYS A 15 -3.83 18.17 8.43
N TYR A 16 -3.18 17.00 8.47
CA TYR A 16 -3.10 16.11 7.32
C TYR A 16 -3.55 14.69 7.69
N PRO A 17 -4.37 14.03 6.85
CA PRO A 17 -4.63 12.62 7.01
C PRO A 17 -3.38 11.80 6.63
N VAL A 18 -3.18 10.66 7.27
CA VAL A 18 -2.19 9.66 6.86
C VAL A 18 -2.94 8.52 6.17
N ILE A 19 -2.68 8.35 4.88
CA ILE A 19 -3.27 7.27 4.08
C ILE A 19 -2.33 6.06 4.13
N ILE A 20 -2.87 4.91 4.56
CA ILE A 20 -2.17 3.64 4.65
C ILE A 20 -2.76 2.71 3.59
N PHE A 21 -1.99 2.50 2.53
CA PHE A 21 -2.30 1.51 1.51
C PHE A 21 -1.81 0.13 1.97
N TYR A 22 -2.64 -0.89 1.82
CA TYR A 22 -2.27 -2.28 2.09
C TYR A 22 -2.87 -3.20 1.03
N ASP A 23 -2.19 -4.32 0.75
CA ASP A 23 -2.66 -5.32 -0.20
C ASP A 23 -3.13 -6.57 0.52
N SER A 24 -4.45 -6.77 0.60
CA SER A 24 -5.03 -8.03 1.06
C SER A 24 -5.05 -9.02 -0.10
N HIS A 25 -3.89 -9.58 -0.45
CA HIS A 25 -3.82 -10.56 -1.52
C HIS A 25 -4.72 -11.78 -1.25
N ASP A 26 -4.93 -12.15 0.03
CA ASP A 26 -5.89 -13.16 0.52
C ASP A 26 -6.26 -13.01 2.02
N THR A 27 -5.57 -12.14 2.76
CA THR A 27 -5.85 -11.85 4.17
C THR A 27 -6.29 -10.40 4.31
N GLU A 28 -7.60 -10.19 4.43
CA GLU A 28 -8.10 -8.89 4.88
C GLU A 28 -7.47 -8.57 6.23
N ILE A 29 -6.89 -7.37 6.34
CA ILE A 29 -6.51 -6.85 7.66
C ILE A 29 -7.81 -6.80 8.46
N GLN A 30 -7.85 -7.56 9.56
CA GLN A 30 -9.02 -7.61 10.41
C GLN A 30 -9.34 -6.20 10.92
N ASN A 31 -10.63 -5.84 10.95
CA ASN A 31 -11.08 -4.54 11.47
C ASN A 31 -10.54 -4.28 12.88
N SER A 32 -10.41 -5.32 13.72
CA SER A 32 -9.78 -5.25 15.05
C SER A 32 -8.34 -4.72 15.02
N THR A 33 -7.56 -5.06 13.99
CA THR A 33 -6.18 -4.59 13.83
C THR A 33 -6.16 -3.11 13.41
N ILE A 34 -7.05 -2.72 12.50
CA ILE A 34 -7.21 -1.32 12.08
C ILE A 34 -7.61 -0.46 13.28
N ASP A 35 -8.58 -0.91 14.06
CA ASP A 35 -9.08 -0.19 15.24
C ASP A 35 -8.01 -0.09 16.32
N TYR A 36 -7.26 -1.17 16.56
CA TYR A 36 -6.10 -1.14 17.44
C TYR A 36 -5.08 -0.08 17.00
N ILE A 37 -4.66 -0.08 15.74
CA ILE A 37 -3.69 0.91 15.24
C ILE A 37 -4.23 2.34 15.40
N LYS A 38 -5.52 2.58 15.07
CA LYS A 38 -6.16 3.89 15.27
C LYS A 38 -6.16 4.31 16.73
N SER A 39 -6.34 3.38 17.67
CA SER A 39 -6.31 3.69 19.11
C SER A 39 -4.91 4.06 19.63
N CYS A 40 -3.86 3.58 18.96
CA CYS A 40 -2.49 3.85 19.39
C CYS A 40 -2.01 5.25 19.03
N VAL A 41 -2.61 5.92 18.03
CA VAL A 41 -2.12 7.20 17.52
C VAL A 41 -3.23 8.25 17.43
N LYS A 42 -2.85 9.51 17.56
CA LYS A 42 -3.69 10.70 17.38
C LYS A 42 -3.83 11.11 15.91
N LEU A 43 -2.96 10.61 15.04
CA LEU A 43 -3.01 10.89 13.59
C LEU A 43 -4.35 10.45 12.99
N ARG A 44 -4.91 11.28 12.10
CA ARG A 44 -6.09 10.89 11.32
C ARG A 44 -5.71 9.86 10.26
N LEU A 45 -5.92 8.57 10.55
CA LEU A 45 -5.57 7.48 9.64
C LEU A 45 -6.72 7.13 8.68
N ILE A 46 -6.39 6.94 7.40
CA ILE A 46 -7.28 6.40 6.37
C ILE A 46 -6.63 5.11 5.87
N PHE A 47 -7.36 4.00 5.92
CA PHE A 47 -6.88 2.70 5.46
C PHE A 47 -7.52 2.39 4.11
N GLU A 48 -6.70 2.04 3.14
CA GLU A 48 -7.15 1.72 1.78
C GLU A 48 -6.60 0.36 1.35
N ASN A 49 -7.51 -0.54 1.00
CA ASN A 49 -7.16 -1.83 0.45
C ASN A 49 -6.90 -1.71 -1.05
N ILE A 50 -5.68 -2.00 -1.47
CA ILE A 50 -5.26 -2.03 -2.85
C ILE A 50 -4.85 -3.45 -3.24
N VAL A 51 -5.72 -4.14 -3.96
CA VAL A 51 -5.33 -5.42 -4.57
C VAL A 51 -4.37 -5.14 -5.71
N LEU A 52 -3.05 -5.20 -5.47
CA LEU A 52 -2.04 -4.71 -6.42
C LEU A 52 -2.16 -5.41 -7.77
N PHE A 53 -2.50 -6.70 -7.76
CA PHE A 53 -2.75 -7.49 -8.95
C PHE A 53 -3.86 -6.91 -9.86
N LYS A 54 -4.92 -6.36 -9.26
CA LYS A 54 -6.04 -5.74 -10.01
C LYS A 54 -5.67 -4.37 -10.58
N LEU A 55 -4.60 -3.75 -10.09
CA LEU A 55 -4.14 -2.44 -10.55
C LEU A 55 -3.24 -2.51 -11.79
N MET A 56 -2.88 -3.71 -12.24
CA MET A 56 -2.06 -3.91 -13.44
C MET A 56 -2.91 -3.86 -14.71
N LYS A 57 -2.35 -3.27 -15.77
CA LYS A 57 -2.89 -3.44 -17.13
C LYS A 57 -2.54 -4.86 -17.60
N ASN A 58 -3.55 -5.70 -17.83
CA ASN A 58 -3.41 -7.10 -18.28
C ASN A 58 -2.62 -8.01 -17.31
N PRO A 59 -3.15 -8.26 -16.09
CA PRO A 59 -2.42 -9.00 -15.05
C PRO A 59 -2.10 -10.44 -15.43
N ILE A 60 -3.03 -11.14 -16.09
CA ILE A 60 -2.87 -12.55 -16.51
C ILE A 60 -1.71 -12.69 -17.52
N GLN A 61 -1.67 -11.81 -18.53
CA GLN A 61 -0.60 -11.82 -19.53
C GLN A 61 0.75 -11.55 -18.88
N THR A 62 0.80 -10.60 -17.94
CA THR A 62 2.03 -10.25 -17.24
C THR A 62 2.54 -11.42 -16.39
N MET A 63 1.66 -12.11 -15.66
CA MET A 63 2.04 -13.31 -14.92
C MET A 63 2.53 -14.44 -15.81
N ASN A 64 1.90 -14.64 -16.97
CA ASN A 64 2.34 -15.65 -17.93
C ASN A 64 3.74 -15.35 -18.46
N ILE A 65 4.11 -14.08 -18.64
CA ILE A 65 5.47 -13.68 -19.04
C ILE A 65 6.44 -13.96 -17.89
N ILE A 66 6.14 -13.51 -16.68
CA ILE A 66 7.01 -13.67 -15.51
C ILE A 66 7.25 -15.15 -15.17
N ASN A 67 6.20 -15.98 -15.24
CA ASN A 67 6.29 -17.42 -14.97
C ASN A 67 7.12 -18.18 -16.02
N ARG A 68 7.35 -17.61 -17.19
CA ARG A 68 8.22 -18.18 -18.24
C ARG A 68 9.69 -17.77 -18.07
N GLU A 69 10.00 -16.78 -17.24
CA GLU A 69 11.38 -16.37 -16.96
C GLU A 69 12.10 -17.42 -16.12
N ILE A 70 13.35 -17.72 -16.48
CA ILE A 70 14.21 -18.59 -15.68
C ILE A 70 14.51 -17.88 -14.36
N SER A 71 14.23 -18.54 -13.24
CA SER A 71 14.44 -17.95 -11.92
C SER A 71 15.92 -17.69 -11.66
N THR A 72 16.25 -16.46 -11.26
CA THR A 72 17.62 -16.07 -10.88
C THR A 72 17.70 -15.77 -9.39
N ILE A 73 18.88 -15.86 -8.80
CA ILE A 73 19.12 -15.49 -7.39
C ILE A 73 18.79 -14.02 -7.07
N HIS A 74 18.73 -13.17 -8.10
CA HIS A 74 18.39 -11.75 -7.98
C HIS A 74 16.90 -11.47 -8.23
N GLN A 75 16.11 -12.49 -8.57
CA GLN A 75 14.69 -12.37 -8.83
C GLN A 75 13.96 -11.92 -7.56
N ARG A 76 13.47 -10.67 -7.58
CA ARG A 76 12.63 -10.15 -6.50
C ARG A 76 11.27 -10.86 -6.49
N PRO A 77 10.69 -11.10 -5.29
CA PRO A 77 9.34 -11.67 -5.16
C PRO A 77 8.30 -10.88 -5.95
N ILE A 78 7.26 -11.57 -6.43
CA ILE A 78 6.23 -10.95 -7.28
C ILE A 78 5.53 -9.77 -6.58
N GLY A 79 5.21 -9.91 -5.29
CA GLY A 79 4.61 -8.84 -4.50
C GLY A 79 5.52 -7.61 -4.38
N TYR A 80 6.84 -7.79 -4.32
CA TYR A 80 7.79 -6.68 -4.33
C TYR A 80 7.77 -5.95 -5.68
N ARG A 81 7.75 -6.70 -6.80
CA ARG A 81 7.66 -6.12 -8.15
C ARG A 81 6.37 -5.31 -8.31
N PHE A 82 5.25 -5.83 -7.84
CA PHE A 82 3.95 -5.14 -7.88
C PHE A 82 3.92 -3.91 -6.98
N MET A 83 4.50 -3.99 -5.78
CA MET A 83 4.66 -2.84 -4.89
C MET A 83 5.49 -1.74 -5.58
N CYS A 84 6.62 -2.08 -6.21
CA CYS A 84 7.41 -1.13 -6.98
C CYS A 84 6.61 -0.46 -8.10
N GLN A 85 5.82 -1.24 -8.86
CA GLN A 85 4.97 -0.69 -9.90
C GLN A 85 3.93 0.30 -9.33
N PHE A 86 3.28 -0.06 -8.22
CA PHE A 86 2.29 0.80 -7.56
C PHE A 86 2.90 2.16 -7.17
N TRP A 87 4.05 2.15 -6.49
CA TRP A 87 4.70 3.39 -6.05
C TRP A 87 5.32 4.19 -7.19
N SER A 88 5.77 3.54 -8.26
CA SER A 88 6.36 4.24 -9.41
C SER A 88 5.35 5.05 -10.24
N HIS A 89 4.07 4.68 -10.20
CA HIS A 89 3.08 5.25 -11.11
C HIS A 89 1.66 5.24 -10.54
N THR A 90 1.15 4.08 -10.14
CA THR A 90 -0.29 3.90 -9.87
C THR A 90 -0.80 4.73 -8.69
N VAL A 91 0.01 4.92 -7.65
CA VAL A 91 -0.39 5.65 -6.44
C VAL A 91 -0.88 7.08 -6.73
N PHE A 92 -0.25 7.78 -7.68
CA PHE A 92 -0.58 9.16 -8.03
C PHE A 92 -1.91 9.31 -8.78
N HIS A 93 -2.42 8.21 -9.34
CA HIS A 93 -3.72 8.17 -10.01
C HIS A 93 -4.84 7.66 -9.10
N HIS A 94 -4.52 7.29 -7.86
CA HIS A 94 -5.48 6.76 -6.91
C HIS A 94 -6.55 7.82 -6.55
N PRO A 95 -7.86 7.48 -6.50
CA PRO A 95 -8.91 8.46 -6.20
C PRO A 95 -8.69 9.25 -4.91
N LEU A 96 -8.18 8.59 -3.86
CA LEU A 96 -7.84 9.24 -2.57
C LEU A 96 -6.69 10.25 -2.68
N ILE A 97 -5.81 10.14 -3.68
CA ILE A 97 -4.70 11.07 -3.89
C ILE A 97 -5.11 12.17 -4.87
N LYS A 98 -5.83 11.82 -5.93
CA LYS A 98 -6.24 12.75 -6.99
C LYS A 98 -7.27 13.80 -6.55
N ASN A 99 -8.09 13.48 -5.53
CA ASN A 99 -9.15 14.35 -5.03
C ASN A 99 -8.74 15.22 -3.81
N ASN A 100 -7.46 15.22 -3.43
CA ASN A 100 -6.90 16.07 -2.36
C ASN A 100 -5.89 17.06 -2.94
#